data_AF-A0A514WSC6-F1
#
_entry.id   AF-A0A514WSC6-F1
#
_cell.length_a   1.000
_cell.length_b   1.000
_cell.length_c   1.000
_cell.angle_alpha   90.00
_cell.angle_beta   90.00
_cell.angle_gamma   90.00
#
_symmetry.space_group_name_H-M   'P 1'
#
loop_
_entity.id
_entity.type
_entity.pdbx_description
1 polymer ?
#
loop_
_entity_poly.entity_id
_entity_poly.type
_entity_poly.pdbx_seq_one_letter_code
_entity_poly.pdbx_strand_id
1 'polypeptide(L)'
;MSLDVFFRELIDKVESSEISNAGKDAEGFYKPVRTILLRHLNLLKDLHAKPLAKPMLKASWKYVTEHVPPEWLVPDDSVDKAQLKKILE
;
A
#
# COMPACT_ATOMS: atom_id res chain seq x y z
N MET A 1 5.83 16.20 4.96
CA MET A 1 5.55 14.99 5.77
C MET A 1 6.61 13.93 5.42
N SER A 2 6.53 12.72 5.98
CA SER A 2 7.41 11.60 5.60
C SER A 2 6.57 10.44 5.06
N LEU A 3 7.15 9.61 4.19
CA LEU A 3 6.51 8.39 3.69
C LEU A 3 5.92 7.49 4.79
N ASP A 4 6.53 7.45 5.97
CA ASP A 4 5.98 6.76 7.14
C ASP A 4 4.56 7.24 7.50
N VAL A 5 4.34 8.57 7.53
CA VAL A 5 3.04 9.16 7.83
C VAL A 5 2.04 8.85 6.74
N PHE A 6 2.46 8.96 5.47
CA PHE A 6 1.61 8.62 4.33
C PHE A 6 1.12 7.16 4.38
N PHE A 7 2.03 6.20 4.63
CA PHE A 7 1.64 4.79 4.75
C PHE A 7 0.80 4.53 5.98
N ARG A 8 1.04 5.21 7.10
CA ARG A 8 0.19 5.12 8.30
C ARG A 8 -1.23 5.62 8.01
N GLU A 9 -1.39 6.76 7.36
CA GLU A 9 -2.70 7.29 6.99
C GLU A 9 -3.44 6.38 6.02
N LEU A 10 -2.73 5.73 5.08
CA LEU A 10 -3.32 4.71 4.22
C LEU A 10 -3.80 3.49 5.01
N ILE A 11 -3.03 3.04 6.00
CA ILE A 11 -3.44 1.94 6.90
C ILE A 11 -4.71 2.34 7.64
N ASP A 12 -4.74 3.51 8.25
CA ASP A 12 -5.89 4.02 9.01
C ASP A 12 -7.15 4.13 8.11
N LYS A 13 -6.99 4.60 6.87
CA LYS A 13 -8.08 4.63 5.87
C LYS A 13 -8.59 3.24 5.54
N VAL A 14 -7.71 2.26 5.30
CA VAL A 14 -8.13 0.88 5.03
C VAL A 14 -8.83 0.26 6.23
N GLU A 15 -8.33 0.51 7.44
CA GLU A 15 -8.93 -0.03 8.66
C GLU A 15 -10.32 0.54 8.97
N SER A 16 -10.54 1.81 8.64
CA SER A 16 -11.82 2.51 8.79
C SER A 16 -12.78 2.34 7.59
N SER A 17 -12.32 1.72 6.51
CA SER A 17 -13.11 1.53 5.30
C SER A 17 -14.01 0.28 5.30
N GLU A 18 -14.90 0.25 4.31
CA GLU A 18 -15.76 -0.89 3.95
C GLU A 18 -15.01 -2.02 3.23
N ILE A 19 -13.67 -1.91 3.02
CA ILE A 19 -12.89 -2.98 2.39
C ILE A 19 -12.99 -4.24 3.27
N SER A 20 -13.62 -5.28 2.74
CA SER A 20 -13.91 -6.51 3.49
C SER A 20 -12.89 -7.62 3.23
N ASN A 21 -12.93 -8.65 4.08
CA ASN A 21 -12.16 -9.89 3.88
C ASN A 21 -12.88 -10.89 2.97
N ALA A 22 -14.10 -10.62 2.52
CA ALA A 22 -14.89 -11.55 1.72
C ALA A 22 -14.55 -11.53 0.22
N GLY A 23 -13.32 -11.13 -0.14
CA GLY A 23 -12.89 -11.04 -1.52
C GLY A 23 -12.63 -12.40 -2.16
N LYS A 24 -12.49 -12.39 -3.48
CA LYS A 24 -12.06 -13.56 -4.27
C LYS A 24 -10.91 -13.17 -5.19
N ASP A 25 -10.06 -14.12 -5.53
CA ASP A 25 -9.06 -13.94 -6.59
C ASP A 25 -9.67 -14.14 -7.99
N ALA A 26 -8.84 -14.04 -9.02
CA ALA A 26 -9.24 -14.19 -10.42
C ALA A 26 -9.77 -15.60 -10.76
N GLU A 27 -9.45 -16.61 -9.94
CA GLU A 27 -9.91 -17.99 -10.10
C GLU A 27 -11.15 -18.30 -9.23
N GLY A 28 -11.61 -17.31 -8.45
CA GLY A 28 -12.81 -17.40 -7.63
C GLY A 28 -12.60 -17.97 -6.23
N PHE A 29 -11.34 -18.18 -5.81
CA PHE A 29 -11.03 -18.65 -4.45
C PHE A 29 -11.13 -17.52 -3.43
N TYR A 30 -11.57 -17.87 -2.21
CA TYR A 30 -11.65 -16.94 -1.11
C TYR A 30 -10.28 -16.31 -0.80
N LYS A 31 -10.26 -14.98 -0.68
CA LYS A 31 -9.07 -14.22 -0.34
C LYS A 31 -9.40 -13.13 0.68
N PRO A 32 -8.74 -13.13 1.86
CA PRO A 32 -8.95 -12.10 2.88
C PRO A 32 -8.31 -10.77 2.47
N VAL A 33 -8.97 -10.04 1.57
CA VAL A 33 -8.43 -8.86 0.87
C VAL A 33 -7.96 -7.79 1.86
N ARG A 34 -8.79 -7.38 2.83
CA ARG A 34 -8.39 -6.38 3.84
C ARG A 34 -7.11 -6.80 4.58
N THR A 35 -7.04 -8.04 5.06
CA THR A 35 -5.88 -8.54 5.79
C THR A 35 -4.61 -8.52 4.93
N ILE A 36 -4.70 -8.94 3.67
CA ILE A 36 -3.55 -8.95 2.75
C ILE A 36 -3.12 -7.53 2.40
N LEU A 37 -4.08 -6.63 2.17
CA LEU A 37 -3.83 -5.23 1.91
C LEU A 37 -3.09 -4.55 3.08
N LEU A 38 -3.57 -4.75 4.32
CA LEU A 38 -2.91 -4.22 5.52
C LEU A 38 -1.50 -4.78 5.70
N ARG A 39 -1.28 -6.05 5.35
CA ARG A 39 0.07 -6.63 5.36
C ARG A 39 1.00 -5.92 4.38
N HIS A 40 0.54 -5.66 3.14
CA HIS A 40 1.34 -4.94 2.15
C HIS A 40 1.62 -3.49 2.55
N LEU A 41 0.64 -2.79 3.13
CA LEU A 41 0.83 -1.44 3.64
C LEU A 41 1.83 -1.38 4.80
N ASN A 42 1.79 -2.33 5.73
CA ASN A 42 2.79 -2.40 6.80
C ASN A 42 4.20 -2.72 6.26
N LEU A 43 4.34 -3.59 5.25
CA LEU A 43 5.63 -3.82 4.59
C LEU A 43 6.18 -2.54 3.94
N LEU A 44 5.31 -1.75 3.28
CA LEU A 44 5.70 -0.47 2.70
C LEU A 44 6.17 0.50 3.79
N LYS A 45 5.39 0.64 4.87
CA LYS A 45 5.75 1.48 6.02
C LYS A 45 7.09 1.07 6.63
N ASP A 46 7.32 -0.21 6.86
CA ASP A 46 8.51 -0.67 7.60
C ASP A 46 9.78 -0.69 6.72
N LEU A 47 9.63 -0.91 5.41
CA LEU A 47 10.76 -1.19 4.52
C LEU A 47 11.06 -0.08 3.51
N HIS A 48 10.26 1.00 3.41
CA HIS A 48 10.47 2.06 2.40
C HIS A 48 11.87 2.68 2.42
N ALA A 49 12.51 2.74 3.60
CA ALA A 49 13.86 3.27 3.77
C ALA A 49 14.97 2.24 3.48
N LYS A 50 14.64 0.98 3.14
CA LYS A 50 15.60 -0.12 2.92
C LYS A 50 15.83 -0.34 1.41
N PRO A 51 17.01 0.02 0.85
CA PRO A 51 17.26 -0.10 -0.59
C PRO A 51 17.17 -1.54 -1.13
N LEU A 52 17.57 -2.53 -0.33
CA LEU A 52 17.53 -3.95 -0.71
C LEU A 52 16.10 -4.51 -0.78
N ALA A 53 15.13 -3.84 -0.15
CA ALA A 53 13.72 -4.26 -0.16
C ALA A 53 12.95 -3.76 -1.38
N LYS A 54 13.58 -3.00 -2.29
CA LYS A 54 12.94 -2.42 -3.48
C LYS A 54 12.03 -3.40 -4.26
N PRO A 55 12.45 -4.64 -4.60
CA PRO A 55 11.57 -5.57 -5.30
C PRO A 55 10.27 -5.89 -4.54
N MET A 56 10.37 -6.04 -3.22
CA MET A 56 9.25 -6.33 -2.34
C MET A 56 8.32 -5.12 -2.20
N LEU A 57 8.89 -3.91 -2.12
CA LEU A 57 8.13 -2.66 -2.08
C LEU A 57 7.35 -2.46 -3.38
N LYS A 58 7.97 -2.72 -4.55
CA LYS A 58 7.28 -2.65 -5.85
C LYS A 58 6.11 -3.64 -5.94
N ALA A 59 6.32 -4.89 -5.53
CA ALA A 59 5.26 -5.89 -5.51
C ALA A 59 4.12 -5.51 -4.55
N SER A 60 4.46 -4.99 -3.37
CA SER A 60 3.48 -4.56 -2.38
C SER A 60 2.71 -3.32 -2.84
N TRP A 61 3.39 -2.35 -3.44
CA TRP A 61 2.76 -1.16 -4.00
C TRP A 61 1.80 -1.51 -5.13
N LYS A 62 2.18 -2.43 -6.03
CA LYS A 62 1.29 -2.93 -7.07
C LYS A 62 0.00 -3.51 -6.49
N TYR A 63 0.11 -4.38 -5.48
CA TYR A 63 -1.06 -4.95 -4.82
C TYR A 63 -1.97 -3.88 -4.21
N VAL A 64 -1.37 -2.89 -3.51
CA VAL A 64 -2.11 -1.76 -2.95
C VAL A 64 -2.85 -1.01 -4.06
N THR A 65 -2.17 -0.62 -5.15
CA THR A 65 -2.81 0.14 -6.24
C THR A 65 -3.96 -0.58 -6.94
N GLU A 66 -4.00 -1.91 -6.89
CA GLU A 66 -5.09 -2.71 -7.46
C GLU A 66 -6.31 -2.83 -6.53
N HIS A 67 -6.15 -2.57 -5.22
CA HIS A 67 -7.15 -2.89 -4.20
C HIS A 67 -7.62 -1.69 -3.36
N VAL A 68 -7.00 -0.51 -3.51
CA VAL A 68 -7.51 0.73 -2.92
C VAL A 68 -7.93 1.74 -3.98
N PRO A 69 -8.89 2.62 -3.64
CA PRO A 69 -9.31 3.69 -4.54
C PRO A 69 -8.13 4.59 -4.96
N PRO A 70 -8.00 4.93 -6.26
CA PRO A 70 -6.88 5.74 -6.76
C PRO A 70 -6.70 7.08 -6.05
N GLU A 71 -7.80 7.69 -5.59
CA GLU A 71 -7.79 8.96 -4.87
C GLU A 71 -7.06 8.90 -3.52
N TRP A 72 -6.87 7.70 -2.94
CA TRP A 72 -6.10 7.55 -1.71
C TRP A 72 -4.59 7.49 -1.96
N LEU A 73 -4.17 7.19 -3.19
CA LEU A 73 -2.77 6.92 -3.56
C LEU A 73 -1.96 8.17 -3.88
N VAL A 74 -2.54 9.36 -3.67
CA VAL A 74 -1.88 10.63 -3.94
C VAL A 74 -1.34 11.17 -2.62
N PRO A 75 -0.02 11.20 -2.39
CA PRO A 75 0.55 11.92 -1.27
C PRO A 75 0.23 13.42 -1.42
N ASP A 76 -0.05 14.11 -0.31
CA ASP A 76 -0.29 15.55 -0.37
C ASP A 76 1.01 16.35 -0.59
N ASP A 77 2.14 15.80 -0.15
CA ASP A 77 3.46 16.44 -0.23
C ASP A 77 4.21 16.07 -1.52
N SER A 78 4.79 17.06 -2.19
CA SER A 78 5.59 16.87 -3.41
C SER A 78 6.91 16.12 -3.15
N VAL A 79 7.46 16.23 -1.94
CA VAL A 79 8.66 15.50 -1.50
C VAL A 79 8.36 14.01 -1.38
N ASP A 80 7.22 13.66 -0.78
CA ASP A 80 6.79 12.27 -0.61
C ASP A 80 6.50 11.61 -1.97
N LYS A 81 5.93 12.35 -2.92
CA LYS A 81 5.78 11.89 -4.32
C LYS A 81 7.12 11.53 -4.96
N ALA A 82 8.13 12.37 -4.79
CA ALA A 82 9.46 12.13 -5.35
C ALA A 82 10.15 10.93 -4.68
N GLN A 83 9.99 10.75 -3.37
CA GLN A 83 10.53 9.60 -2.64
C GLN A 83 9.83 8.29 -3.03
N LEU A 84 8.49 8.30 -3.12
CA LEU A 84 7.73 7.16 -3.60
C LEU A 84 8.14 6.77 -5.02
N LYS A 85 8.30 7.75 -5.93
CA LYS A 85 8.78 7.52 -7.29
C LYS A 85 10.15 6.82 -7.32
N LYS A 86 11.11 7.22 -6.49
CA LYS A 86 12.44 6.59 -6.39
C LYS A 86 12.43 5.13 -5.88
N ILE A 87 11.40 4.76 -5.13
CA ILE A 87 11.20 3.37 -4.67
C ILE A 87 10.64 2.50 -5.81
N LEU A 88 9.79 3.10 -6.65
CA LEU A 88 9.05 2.41 -7.70
C LEU A 88 9.81 2.33 -9.04
N GLU A 89 10.72 3.27 -9.31
CA GLU A 89 11.71 3.22 -10.42
C GLU A 89 12.90 2.31 -10.08
#